data_AF-A0A3R7A3G0-F1
#
_entry.id   AF-A0A3R7A3G0-F1
#
_cell.length_a   1.000
_cell.length_b   1.000
_cell.length_c   1.000
_cell.angle_alpha   90.00
_cell.angle_beta   90.00
_cell.angle_gamma   90.00
#
_symmetry.space_group_name_H-M   'P 1'
#
loop_
_entity.id
_entity.type
_entity.pdbx_description
1 polymer ?
#
loop_
_entity_poly.entity_id
_entity_poly.type
_entity_poly.pdbx_seq_one_letter_code
_entity_poly.pdbx_strand_id
1 'polypeptide(L)'
;MKTNYSNIFIFLRICLVLSSIIFVLSFILIQQKDDLEKLTAYECGFDPYDDARKVFDVKSYLVISLLVYNYLKNIDHLCLIHLGIKNIYLINMIIVIK
;
A
#
# COMPACT_ATOMS: atom_id res chain seq x y z
N MET A 1 23.70 17.28 6.31
CA MET A 1 22.37 17.10 5.68
C MET A 1 21.82 15.65 5.87
N LYS A 2 21.94 15.05 7.06
CA LYS A 2 21.35 13.73 7.43
C LYS A 2 20.32 13.83 8.56
N THR A 3 20.20 15.01 9.17
CA THR A 3 19.42 15.27 10.38
C THR A 3 17.91 15.10 10.19
N ASN A 4 17.39 15.32 8.98
CA ASN A 4 15.96 15.27 8.72
C ASN A 4 15.38 13.85 8.64
N TYR A 5 16.15 12.87 8.15
CA TYR A 5 15.67 11.48 8.05
C TYR A 5 15.49 10.82 9.42
N SER A 6 16.27 11.23 10.42
CA SER A 6 16.16 10.73 11.78
C SER A 6 14.77 11.02 12.37
N ASN A 7 14.24 12.23 12.14
CA ASN A 7 12.93 12.62 12.66
C ASN A 7 11.79 11.81 12.04
N ILE A 8 11.88 11.53 10.73
CA ILE A 8 10.90 10.70 10.01
C ILE A 8 10.88 9.28 10.57
N PHE A 9 12.06 8.69 10.81
CA PHE A 9 12.17 7.36 11.39
C PHE A 9 11.57 7.28 12.79
N ILE A 10 11.85 8.28 13.63
CA ILE A 10 11.31 8.38 14.98
C ILE A 10 9.77 8.48 14.95
N PHE A 11 9.22 9.32 14.06
CA PHE A 11 7.78 9.43 13.87
C PHE A 11 7.15 8.09 13.47
N LEU A 12 7.73 7.40 12.50
CA LEU A 12 7.24 6.09 12.03
C LEU A 12 7.25 5.06 13.16
N ARG A 13 8.31 5.02 13.98
CA ARG A 13 8.40 4.17 15.17
C ARG A 13 7.31 4.48 16.19
N ILE A 14 6.99 5.76 16.42
CA ILE A 14 5.92 6.15 17.34
C ILE A 14 4.56 5.69 16.81
N CYS A 15 4.27 5.86 15.52
CA CYS A 15 3.01 5.40 14.91
C CYS A 15 2.83 3.89 15.05
N LEU A 16 3.88 3.10 14.77
CA LEU A 16 3.83 1.65 14.91
C LEU A 16 3.60 1.21 16.35
N VAL A 17 4.32 1.82 17.30
CA VAL A 17 4.16 1.52 18.73
C VAL A 17 2.75 1.85 19.18
N LEU A 18 2.23 3.03 18.82
CA LEU A 18 0.89 3.46 19.21
C LEU A 18 -0.19 2.54 18.62
N SER A 19 -0.10 2.20 17.33
CA SER A 19 -1.02 1.26 16.68
C SER A 19 -0.99 -0.12 17.35
N SER A 20 0.20 -0.62 17.69
CA SER A 20 0.37 -1.90 18.38
C SER A 20 -0.23 -1.87 19.79
N ILE A 21 -0.03 -0.79 20.54
CA ILE A 21 -0.61 -0.62 21.88
C ILE A 21 -2.13 -0.64 21.78
N ILE A 22 -2.72 0.14 20.88
CA ILE A 22 -4.18 0.19 20.72
C ILE A 22 -4.73 -1.20 20.32
N PHE A 23 -4.05 -1.88 19.39
CA PHE A 23 -4.41 -3.24 18.99
C PHE A 23 -4.41 -4.19 20.18
N VAL A 24 -3.31 -4.26 20.95
CA VAL A 24 -3.20 -5.14 22.13
C VAL A 24 -4.23 -4.78 23.21
N LEU A 25 -4.46 -3.50 23.48
CA LEU A 25 -5.47 -3.04 24.43
C LEU A 25 -6.88 -3.51 24.02
N SER A 26 -7.17 -3.58 22.72
CA SER A 26 -8.46 -4.10 22.23
C SER A 26 -8.73 -5.55 22.65
N PHE A 27 -7.69 -6.39 22.78
CA PHE A 27 -7.85 -7.78 23.23
C PHE A 27 -7.93 -7.91 24.75
N ILE A 28 -7.26 -7.03 25.49
CA ILE A 28 -7.23 -7.07 26.96
C ILE A 28 -8.52 -6.50 27.56
N LEU A 29 -9.07 -5.44 26.96
CA LEU A 29 -10.24 -4.72 27.49
C LEU A 29 -11.58 -5.38 27.14
N ILE A 30 -11.65 -6.14 26.04
CA ILE A 30 -12.89 -6.82 25.61
C ILE A 30 -12.78 -8.31 25.91
N GLN A 31 -13.81 -8.86 26.57
CA GLN A 31 -13.99 -10.30 26.68
C GLN A 31 -14.43 -10.85 25.32
N GLN A 32 -13.57 -11.64 24.68
CA GLN A 32 -13.90 -12.33 23.44
C GLN A 32 -14.81 -13.53 23.75
N LYS A 33 -16.06 -13.46 23.30
CA LYS A 33 -17.01 -14.58 23.35
C LYS A 33 -17.11 -15.20 21.96
N ASP A 34 -16.44 -16.32 21.80
CA ASP A 34 -16.40 -17.11 20.57
C ASP A 34 -17.70 -17.90 20.43
N ASP A 35 -18.64 -17.34 19.67
CA ASP A 35 -19.86 -18.04 19.24
C ASP A 35 -19.63 -18.54 17.80
N LEU A 36 -20.07 -19.76 17.46
CA LEU A 36 -19.84 -20.36 16.14
C LEU A 36 -20.30 -19.47 14.98
N GLU A 37 -21.45 -18.81 15.13
CA GLU A 37 -22.02 -17.89 14.13
C GLU A 37 -21.15 -16.64 13.87
N LYS A 38 -20.33 -16.22 14.85
CA LYS A 38 -19.39 -15.10 14.69
C LYS A 38 -18.12 -15.51 13.94
N LEU A 39 -17.80 -16.80 13.94
CA LEU A 39 -16.62 -17.36 13.30
C LEU A 39 -16.90 -17.79 11.84
N THR A 40 -18.17 -17.97 11.49
CA THR A 40 -18.60 -18.26 10.12
C THR A 40 -18.66 -17.00 9.25
N ALA A 41 -18.55 -17.17 7.92
CA ALA A 41 -18.67 -16.06 6.98
C ALA A 41 -20.03 -15.37 7.12
N TYR A 42 -20.02 -14.03 7.12
CA TYR A 42 -21.26 -13.25 7.23
C TYR A 42 -21.99 -13.23 5.89
N GLU A 43 -23.04 -14.03 5.74
CA GLU A 43 -23.98 -13.98 4.63
C GLU A 43 -25.43 -13.91 5.14
N CYS A 44 -25.73 -12.89 5.96
CA CYS A 44 -27.10 -12.65 6.49
C CYS A 44 -27.76 -13.87 7.17
N GLY A 45 -26.95 -14.75 7.79
CA GLY A 45 -27.43 -15.97 8.46
C GLY A 45 -27.59 -17.19 7.55
N PHE A 46 -27.11 -17.12 6.30
CA PHE A 46 -27.05 -18.25 5.38
C PHE A 46 -25.64 -18.85 5.32
N ASP A 47 -25.57 -20.13 4.98
CA ASP A 47 -24.31 -20.76 4.60
C ASP A 47 -23.78 -20.15 3.30
N PRO A 48 -22.45 -20.00 3.14
CA PRO A 48 -21.86 -19.39 1.97
C PRO A 48 -22.30 -20.10 0.68
N TYR A 49 -22.95 -19.35 -0.22
CA TYR A 49 -23.60 -19.91 -1.40
C TYR A 49 -22.63 -20.36 -2.50
N ASP A 50 -21.45 -19.77 -2.58
CA ASP A 50 -20.49 -19.99 -3.67
C ASP A 50 -19.04 -19.96 -3.16
N ASP A 51 -18.13 -20.51 -3.97
CA ASP A 51 -16.70 -20.49 -3.69
C ASP A 51 -16.17 -19.05 -3.74
N ALA A 52 -15.48 -18.61 -2.68
CA ALA A 52 -14.88 -17.27 -2.61
C ALA A 52 -13.79 -17.03 -3.68
N ARG A 53 -13.39 -18.09 -4.41
CA ARG A 53 -12.42 -18.05 -5.52
C ARG A 53 -13.05 -17.50 -6.79
N LYS A 54 -13.34 -16.20 -6.80
CA LYS A 54 -13.68 -15.48 -8.03
C LYS A 54 -12.45 -15.30 -8.92
N VAL A 55 -12.58 -15.61 -10.20
CA VAL A 55 -11.54 -15.32 -11.21
C VAL A 55 -11.28 -13.82 -11.22
N PHE A 56 -10.01 -13.43 -11.13
CA PHE A 56 -9.61 -12.03 -11.08
C PHE A 56 -9.97 -11.33 -12.39
N ASP A 57 -10.72 -10.23 -12.31
CA ASP A 57 -11.13 -9.46 -13.48
C ASP A 57 -9.92 -8.75 -14.11
N VAL A 58 -9.67 -9.01 -15.40
CA VAL A 58 -8.61 -8.36 -16.19
C VAL A 58 -8.71 -6.82 -16.14
N LYS A 59 -9.92 -6.29 -15.93
CA LYS A 59 -10.16 -4.84 -15.77
C LYS A 59 -9.41 -4.26 -14.57
N SER A 60 -9.47 -4.92 -13.42
CA SER A 60 -8.77 -4.47 -12.21
C SER A 60 -7.25 -4.54 -12.38
N TYR A 61 -6.76 -5.52 -13.16
CA TYR A 61 -5.35 -5.64 -13.51
C TYR A 61 -4.89 -4.46 -14.38
N LEU A 62 -5.66 -4.12 -15.42
CA LEU A 62 -5.33 -3.03 -16.34
C LEU A 62 -5.30 -1.69 -15.63
N VAL A 63 -6.23 -1.43 -14.70
CA VAL A 63 -6.25 -0.17 -13.93
C VAL A 63 -4.99 -0.03 -13.06
N ILE A 64 -4.60 -1.07 -12.32
CA ILE A 64 -3.43 -1.03 -11.45
C ILE A 64 -2.13 -0.90 -12.27
N SER A 65 -1.98 -1.69 -13.33
CA SER A 65 -0.77 -1.65 -14.17
C SER A 65 -0.61 -0.31 -14.90
N LEU A 66 -1.70 0.28 -15.40
CA LEU A 66 -1.69 1.61 -16.01
C LEU A 66 -1.37 2.70 -15.00
N LEU A 67 -1.94 2.62 -13.79
CA LEU A 67 -1.65 3.55 -12.70
C LEU A 67 -0.15 3.53 -12.39
N VAL A 68 0.41 2.36 -12.11
CA VAL A 68 1.85 2.21 -11.77
C VAL A 68 2.75 2.74 -12.89
N TYR A 69 2.48 2.37 -14.14
CA TYR A 69 3.26 2.86 -15.29
C TYR A 69 3.26 4.39 -15.40
N ASN A 70 2.08 5.02 -15.27
CA ASN A 70 1.97 6.46 -15.36
C ASN A 70 2.69 7.18 -14.20
N TYR A 71 2.58 6.64 -12.98
CA TYR A 71 3.28 7.19 -11.82
C TYR A 71 4.80 7.12 -11.97
N LEU A 72 5.35 5.97 -12.37
CA LEU A 72 6.79 5.80 -12.57
C LEU A 72 7.32 6.78 -13.63
N LYS A 73 6.64 6.86 -14.78
CA LYS A 73 7.04 7.76 -15.87
C LYS A 73 6.98 9.24 -15.48
N ASN A 74 5.96 9.64 -14.72
CA ASN A 74 5.80 11.02 -14.29
C ASN A 74 6.88 11.42 -13.26
N ILE A 75 7.22 10.54 -12.31
CA ILE A 75 8.24 10.80 -11.29
C ILE A 75 9.62 11.04 -11.92
N ASP A 76 10.04 10.19 -12.86
CA ASP A 76 11.34 10.34 -13.52
C ASP A 76 11.40 11.65 -14.32
N HIS A 77 10.36 11.95 -15.08
CA HIS A 77 10.31 13.14 -15.91
C HIS A 77 10.24 14.44 -15.08
N LEU A 78 9.49 14.45 -13.99
CA LEU A 78 9.39 15.59 -13.08
C LEU A 78 10.72 15.83 -12.33
N CYS A 79 11.39 14.75 -11.91
CA CYS A 79 12.70 14.81 -11.25
C CYS A 79 13.78 15.40 -12.17
N LEU A 80 13.81 14.97 -13.44
CA LEU A 80 14.77 15.47 -14.45
C LEU A 80 14.56 16.96 -14.77
N ILE A 81 13.29 17.41 -14.88
CA ILE A 81 12.95 18.83 -15.05
C ILE A 81 13.38 19.64 -13.83
N HIS A 82 13.14 19.14 -12.61
CA HIS A 82 13.51 19.81 -11.37
C HIS A 82 15.04 19.92 -11.17
N LEU A 83 15.80 18.92 -11.63
CA LEU A 83 17.27 18.92 -11.62
C LEU A 83 17.90 19.76 -12.75
N GLY A 84 17.09 20.42 -13.59
CA GLY A 84 17.58 21.31 -14.65
C GLY A 84 18.24 20.59 -15.84
N ILE A 85 18.07 19.27 -15.96
CA ILE A 85 18.62 18.46 -17.05
C ILE A 85 17.72 18.66 -18.28
N LYS A 86 18.02 19.69 -19.07
CA LYS A 86 17.25 20.07 -20.28
C LYS A 86 17.57 19.25 -21.53
N ASN A 87 18.61 18.41 -21.50
CA ASN A 87 19.07 17.72 -22.70
C ASN A 87 18.34 16.38 -22.91
N ILE A 88 17.34 16.40 -23.81
CA ILE A 88 16.49 15.26 -24.19
C ILE A 88 17.31 13.99 -24.53
N TYR A 89 18.53 14.13 -25.06
CA TYR A 89 19.38 13.01 -25.47
C TYR A 89 20.09 12.32 -24.30
N LEU A 90 20.41 13.05 -23.23
CA LEU A 90 21.04 12.46 -22.03
C LEU A 90 20.01 11.66 -21.21
N ILE A 91 18.76 12.11 -21.22
CA ILE A 91 17.63 11.46 -20.53
C ILE A 91 17.36 10.06 -21.11
N ASN A 92 17.30 9.94 -22.44
CA ASN A 92 17.15 8.64 -23.10
C ASN A 92 18.34 7.71 -22.82
N MET A 93 19.56 8.24 -22.68
CA MET A 93 20.73 7.41 -22.35
C MET A 93 20.69 6.92 -20.89
N ILE A 94 20.25 7.75 -19.94
CA ILE A 94 20.14 7.38 -18.51
C ILE A 94 19.01 6.38 -18.26
N ILE A 95 17.88 6.50 -18.97
CA ILE A 95 16.75 5.56 -18.86
C ILE A 95 17.08 4.20 -19.51
N VAL A 96 17.91 4.16 -20.55
CA VAL A 96 18.30 2.90 -21.24
C VAL A 96 19.42 2.15 -20.52
N ILE A 97 20.24 2.82 -19.70
CA ILE A 97 21.36 2.19 -18.96
C ILE A 97 20.91 1.62 -17.60
N LYS A 98 19.65 1.80 -17.22
CA LYS A 98 19.07 1.27 -15.98
C LYS A 98 17.98 0.25 -16.29
#